data_AF-A0AAF0VTN2-F1
#
_entry.id   AF-A0AAF0VTN2-F1
#
_cell.length_a   1.000
_cell.length_b   1.000
_cell.length_c   1.000
_cell.angle_alpha   90.00
_cell.angle_beta   90.00
_cell.angle_gamma   90.00
#
_symmetry.space_group_name_H-M   'P 1'
#
loop_
_entity.id
_entity.type
_entity.pdbx_description
1 polymer ?
#
loop_
_entity_poly.entity_id
_entity_poly.type
_entity_poly.pdbx_seq_one_letter_code
_entity_poly.pdbx_strand_id
1 'polypeptide(L)'
;MGRAEAAQGAAVRDLDGRTYAGAPVHLSALSLTALQAAVAAAVSSGAAGLEAAVLVGGSAEDPGVGAVTELSPTATVIVTDRAGTPLVSP
;
A
#
# COMPACT_ATOMS: atom_id res chain seq x y z
N MET A 1 -13.78 -0.80 -11.48
CA MET A 1 -13.22 0.52 -11.09
C MET A 1 -13.66 0.80 -9.67
N GLY A 2 -12.74 1.15 -8.76
CA GLY A 2 -13.09 1.50 -7.37
C GLY A 2 -13.60 2.94 -7.26
N ARG A 3 -14.14 3.33 -6.10
CA ARG A 3 -14.71 4.69 -5.87
C ARG A 3 -13.73 5.84 -6.15
N ALA A 4 -12.43 5.61 -6.01
CA ALA A 4 -11.40 6.61 -6.25
C ALA A 4 -11.06 6.81 -7.74
N GLU A 5 -11.59 5.95 -8.63
CA GLU A 5 -11.34 5.97 -10.09
C GLU A 5 -9.85 5.98 -10.50
N ALA A 6 -8.96 5.60 -9.58
CA ALA A 6 -7.52 5.58 -9.81
C ALA A 6 -7.08 4.33 -10.59
N ALA A 7 -5.97 4.46 -11.33
CA ALA A 7 -5.32 3.34 -12.00
C ALA A 7 -4.63 2.37 -11.02
N GLN A 8 -4.35 2.85 -9.81
CA GLN A 8 -3.61 2.14 -8.77
C GLN A 8 -4.39 2.14 -7.46
N GLY A 9 -4.17 1.14 -6.62
CA GLY A 9 -4.71 1.06 -5.28
C GLY A 9 -3.82 0.19 -4.40
N ALA A 10 -3.87 0.40 -3.09
CA ALA A 10 -3.11 -0.39 -2.14
C ALA A 10 -3.92 -0.69 -0.89
N ALA A 11 -3.51 -1.73 -0.18
CA ALA A 11 -3.98 -1.97 1.18
C ALA A 11 -2.87 -2.57 2.03
N VAL A 12 -2.88 -2.25 3.32
CA VAL A 12 -2.00 -2.86 4.32
C VAL A 12 -2.83 -3.52 5.40
N ARG A 13 -2.33 -4.63 5.95
CA ARG A 13 -2.90 -5.34 7.08
C ARG A 13 -1.98 -5.21 8.28
N ASP A 14 -2.51 -4.72 9.40
CA ASP A 14 -1.74 -4.60 10.64
C ASP A 14 -1.76 -5.88 11.48
N LEU A 15 -0.94 -5.90 12.55
CA LEU A 15 -0.78 -7.05 13.45
C LEU A 15 -2.06 -7.38 14.26
N ASP A 16 -2.98 -6.43 14.38
CA ASP A 16 -4.28 -6.64 15.04
C ASP A 16 -5.35 -7.12 14.04
N GLY A 17 -4.97 -7.28 12.77
CA GLY A 17 -5.82 -7.73 11.68
C GLY A 17 -6.71 -6.66 11.05
N ARG A 18 -6.51 -5.37 11.36
CA ARG A 18 -7.19 -4.26 10.68
C ARG A 18 -6.59 -4.05 9.29
N THR A 19 -7.41 -3.58 8.35
CA THR A 19 -6.99 -3.29 6.98
C THR A 19 -7.18 -1.81 6.66
N TYR A 20 -6.15 -1.21 6.09
CA TYR A 20 -6.15 0.19 5.67
C TYR A 20 -5.94 0.24 4.16
N ALA A 21 -6.94 0.74 3.44
CA ALA A 21 -6.89 0.88 1.99
C ALA A 21 -6.52 2.32 1.61
N GLY A 22 -5.75 2.47 0.54
CA GLY A 22 -5.30 3.74 0.00
C GLY A 22 -5.45 3.79 -1.53
N ALA A 23 -5.74 4.98 -2.03
CA ALA A 23 -5.59 5.36 -3.42
C ALA A 23 -4.59 6.52 -3.51
N PRO A 24 -4.00 6.79 -4.69
CA PRO A 24 -3.07 7.90 -4.84
C PRO A 24 -3.70 9.24 -4.47
N VAL A 25 -2.92 10.13 -3.88
CA VAL A 25 -3.29 11.52 -3.63
C VAL A 25 -2.51 12.40 -4.61
N HIS A 26 -3.22 13.23 -5.37
CA HIS A 26 -2.63 14.09 -6.40
C HIS A 26 -2.96 15.57 -6.15
N LEU A 27 -2.56 16.09 -4.99
CA LEU A 27 -2.62 17.52 -4.70
C LEU A 27 -1.25 18.16 -4.96
N SER A 28 -1.23 19.46 -5.27
CA SER A 28 0.03 20.19 -5.51
C SER A 28 0.94 20.23 -4.28
N ALA A 29 0.36 20.35 -3.09
CA ALA A 29 1.09 20.43 -1.82
C ALA A 29 1.35 19.06 -1.18
N LEU A 30 0.62 18.03 -1.60
CA LEU A 30 0.72 16.69 -1.02
C LEU A 30 0.44 15.65 -2.12
N SER A 31 1.50 14.99 -2.55
CA SER A 31 1.43 13.85 -3.46
C SER A 31 1.83 12.60 -2.70
N LEU A 32 0.95 11.60 -2.70
CA LEU A 32 1.20 10.29 -2.09
C LEU A 32 0.87 9.20 -3.09
N THR A 33 1.69 8.15 -3.14
CA THR A 33 1.29 6.92 -3.82
C THR A 33 0.14 6.24 -3.08
N ALA A 34 -0.51 5.27 -3.72
CA ALA A 34 -1.56 4.49 -3.08
C ALA A 34 -1.06 3.78 -1.81
N LEU A 35 0.14 3.21 -1.88
CA LEU A 35 0.75 2.49 -0.76
C LEU A 35 1.16 3.45 0.36
N GLN A 36 1.73 4.61 0.04
CA GLN A 36 2.00 5.65 1.05
C GLN A 36 0.74 6.10 1.78
N ALA A 37 -0.37 6.30 1.06
CA ALA A 37 -1.65 6.67 1.69
C ALA A 37 -2.17 5.57 2.64
N ALA A 38 -2.08 4.30 2.24
CA ALA A 38 -2.48 3.17 3.08
C ALA A 38 -1.62 3.05 4.35
N VAL A 39 -0.29 3.16 4.22
CA VAL A 39 0.64 3.11 5.36
C VAL A 39 0.42 4.31 6.29
N ALA A 40 0.24 5.52 5.75
CA ALA A 40 -0.05 6.70 6.54
C ALA A 40 -1.35 6.55 7.35
N ALA A 41 -2.41 5.98 6.76
CA ALA A 41 -3.65 5.68 7.47
C ALA A 41 -3.44 4.66 8.59
N ALA A 42 -2.64 3.61 8.36
CA ALA A 42 -2.34 2.61 9.38
C ALA A 42 -1.55 3.21 10.57
N VAL A 43 -0.45 3.91 10.28
CA VAL A 43 0.43 4.50 11.30
C VAL A 43 -0.30 5.57 12.11
N SER A 44 -1.03 6.48 11.45
CA SER A 44 -1.81 7.51 12.15
C SER A 44 -2.95 6.94 13.01
N SER A 45 -3.41 5.73 12.69
CA SER A 45 -4.40 5.00 13.49
C SER A 45 -3.79 4.17 14.63
N GLY A 46 -2.46 4.21 14.80
CA GLY A 46 -1.75 3.52 15.88
C GLY A 46 -1.31 2.09 15.56
N ALA A 47 -1.27 1.69 14.28
CA ALA A 47 -0.71 0.39 13.91
C ALA A 47 0.78 0.32 14.29
N ALA A 48 1.14 -0.65 15.15
CA ALA A 48 2.51 -0.86 15.61
C ALA A 48 3.38 -1.63 14.59
N GLY A 49 2.75 -2.27 13.60
CA GLY A 49 3.41 -3.07 12.58
C GLY A 49 2.43 -3.57 11.54
N LEU A 50 2.95 -4.17 10.46
CA LEU A 50 2.21 -4.71 9.33
C LEU A 50 2.58 -6.18 9.11
N GLU A 51 1.57 -7.01 8.83
CA GLU A 51 1.77 -8.39 8.40
C GLU A 51 2.05 -8.44 6.89
N ALA A 52 1.33 -7.61 6.12
CA ALA A 52 1.41 -7.59 4.67
C ALA A 52 0.92 -6.27 4.07
N ALA A 53 1.36 -6.02 2.84
CA ALA A 53 0.87 -4.97 1.96
C ALA A 53 0.56 -5.56 0.58
N VAL A 54 -0.46 -5.00 -0.09
CA VAL A 54 -0.75 -5.26 -1.50
C VAL A 54 -0.78 -3.94 -2.25
N LEU A 55 -0.18 -3.91 -3.44
CA LEU A 55 -0.20 -2.80 -4.38
C LEU A 55 -0.69 -3.30 -5.74
N VAL A 56 -1.80 -2.75 -6.22
CA VAL A 56 -2.45 -3.12 -7.48
C VAL A 56 -2.20 -2.04 -8.52
N GLY A 57 -1.73 -2.44 -9.70
CA GLY A 57 -1.42 -1.53 -10.80
C GLY A 57 -0.19 -0.64 -10.57
N GLY A 58 0.63 -0.95 -9.57
CA GLY A 58 1.89 -0.28 -9.25
C GLY A 58 3.12 -1.08 -9.68
N SER A 59 4.27 -0.73 -9.13
CA SER A 59 5.50 -1.49 -9.31
C SER A 59 6.23 -1.69 -7.97
N ALA A 60 7.21 -2.59 -7.95
CA ALA A 60 7.99 -2.89 -6.76
C ALA A 60 8.87 -1.70 -6.31
N GLU A 61 9.08 -0.74 -7.19
CA GLU A 61 9.82 0.49 -6.96
C GLU A 61 8.95 1.61 -6.36
N ASP A 62 7.69 1.34 -5.98
CA ASP A 62 6.81 2.32 -5.34
C ASP A 62 7.46 2.85 -4.04
N PRO A 63 7.58 4.18 -3.85
CA PRO A 63 8.15 4.79 -2.65
C PRO A 63 7.52 4.34 -1.32
N GLY A 64 6.27 3.87 -1.34
CA GLY A 64 5.59 3.31 -0.17
C GLY A 64 6.17 1.98 0.32
N VAL A 65 6.90 1.24 -0.51
CA VAL A 65 7.56 -0.02 -0.11
C VAL A 65 8.58 0.24 0.99
N GLY A 66 9.36 1.33 0.89
CA GLY A 66 10.32 1.72 1.92
C GLY A 66 9.64 1.95 3.27
N ALA A 67 8.46 2.58 3.30
CA ALA A 67 7.71 2.81 4.52
C ALA A 67 7.16 1.51 5.14
N VAL A 68 6.74 0.54 4.31
CA VAL A 68 6.36 -0.79 4.79
C VAL A 68 7.55 -1.51 5.43
N THR A 69 8.70 -1.51 4.76
CA THR A 69 9.93 -2.15 5.27
C THR A 69 10.45 -1.47 6.55
N GLU A 70 10.37 -0.14 6.64
CA GLU A 70 10.74 0.61 7.85
C GLU A 70 9.87 0.23 9.05
N LEU A 71 8.54 0.20 8.86
CA LEU A 71 7.61 -0.14 9.92
C LEU A 71 7.64 -1.63 10.27
N SER A 72 7.87 -2.51 9.29
CA SER A 72 7.86 -3.97 9.46
C SER A 72 8.76 -4.64 8.42
N PRO A 73 10.05 -4.88 8.76
CA PRO A 73 11.04 -5.42 7.83
C PRO A 73 10.70 -6.79 7.25
N THR A 74 9.85 -7.56 7.93
CA THR A 74 9.42 -8.90 7.53
C THR A 74 8.04 -8.93 6.87
N ALA A 75 7.38 -7.78 6.69
CA ALA A 75 6.06 -7.72 6.07
C ALA A 75 6.15 -8.18 4.61
N THR A 76 5.17 -8.97 4.18
CA THR A 76 5.10 -9.39 2.78
C THR A 76 4.54 -8.26 1.92
N VAL A 77 5.21 -7.89 0.83
CA VAL A 77 4.70 -6.91 -0.14
C VAL A 77 4.35 -7.63 -1.44
N ILE A 78 3.06 -7.63 -1.78
CA ILE A 78 2.56 -8.23 -3.01
C ILE A 78 2.25 -7.10 -4.00
N VAL A 79 2.90 -7.14 -5.16
CA VAL A 79 2.61 -6.19 -6.25
C VAL A 79 1.95 -6.92 -7.40
N THR A 80 0.82 -6.40 -7.88
CA THR A 80 0.07 -6.99 -9.00
C THR A 80 -0.14 -5.99 -10.13
N ASP A 81 -0.39 -6.50 -11.33
CA ASP A 81 -1.02 -5.72 -12.40
C ASP A 81 -2.46 -5.32 -12.02
N ARG A 82 -3.16 -4.61 -12.92
CA ARG A 82 -4.56 -4.19 -12.70
C ARG A 82 -5.58 -5.33 -12.77
N ALA A 83 -5.20 -6.49 -13.31
CA ALA A 83 -6.03 -7.69 -13.33
C ALA A 83 -5.86 -8.54 -12.05
N GLY A 84 -4.91 -8.19 -11.19
CA GLY A 84 -4.60 -8.93 -9.97
C GLY A 84 -3.52 -9.99 -10.16
N THR A 85 -2.85 -10.03 -11.31
CA THR A 85 -1.72 -10.95 -11.56
C THR A 85 -0.48 -10.45 -10.82
N PRO A 86 0.14 -11.23 -9.93
CA PRO A 86 1.39 -10.84 -9.28
C PRO A 86 2.51 -10.57 -10.29
N LEU A 87 3.23 -9.45 -10.13
CA LEU A 87 4.35 -9.05 -11.00
C LEU A 87 5.64 -9.81 -10.70
N VAL A 88 5.74 -10.40 -9.52
CA VAL A 88 6.74 -11.39 -9.14
C VAL A 88 5.99 -12.69 -8.80
N SER A 89 6.28 -13.77 -9.54
CA SER A 89 5.89 -15.12 -9.09
C SER A 89 6.72 -15.49 -7.86
N PRO A 90 6.14 -16.26 -6.90
CA PRO A 90 6.85 -16.73 -5.71
C PRO A 90 8.10 -17.54 -6.04
#